data_AF-A0A139M668-F1
#
_entry.id   AF-A0A139M668-F1
#
_cell.length_a   1.000
_cell.length_b   1.000
_cell.length_c   1.000
_cell.angle_alpha   90.00
_cell.angle_beta   90.00
_cell.angle_gamma   90.00
#
_symmetry.space_group_name_H-M   'P 1'
#
loop_
_entity.id
_entity.type
_entity.pdbx_description
1 polymer ?
#
loop_
_entity_poly.entity_id
_entity_poly.type
_entity_poly.pdbx_seq_one_letter_code
_entity_poly.pdbx_strand_id
1 'polypeptide(L)'
;MNTEKKLAMEAIKDRKVVEHNDLITSIAKMDKTPLKIFELAVSCIDTDNPPKDDVVYLSKKELFSFFDVSDNDKHTRFKKAVEKMQKQAYFQVREKTGKGFEFESIIPIPTVKWNNYNDEVFIRFNPDIMPYLIDMKTSFTQYAIMDIMNLNSKYSIILYKWLSMFFNQYEHYSDKPNRTQKQLFKYKNPKISVKELRELTDTNSDYARFGNFETNVIKKSISEINDNTHFDVDYEKIKKGRNIDEIQFFITKKKVLNENYKDNDPKAQESLEQKQVENEKLFYSAVGHPYTLQLINVGLLQATDIANQERMIGLVRNVYPVYDSITQSKGQSGLTTHLEYVRDKMIDFSDSKKNIVKYLKTSAEQYVSSTSFD
;
A
#
# COMPACT_ATOMS: atom_id res chain seq x y z
N MET A 1 22.51 -10.66 22.59
CA MET A 1 22.26 -9.22 22.31
C MET A 1 22.31 -8.48 23.63
N ASN A 2 23.07 -7.37 23.76
CA ASN A 2 23.12 -6.61 25.02
C ASN A 2 21.72 -6.08 25.39
N THR A 3 21.36 -6.05 26.68
CA THR A 3 20.02 -5.68 27.20
C THR A 3 19.54 -4.34 26.66
N GLU A 4 20.43 -3.36 26.53
CA GLU A 4 20.10 -2.05 25.96
C GLU A 4 19.70 -2.12 24.48
N LYS A 5 20.42 -2.90 23.67
CA LYS A 5 20.08 -3.11 22.25
C LYS A 5 18.73 -3.83 22.13
N LYS A 6 18.41 -4.75 23.03
CA LYS A 6 17.10 -5.41 23.05
C LYS A 6 15.97 -4.43 23.30
N LEU A 7 16.10 -3.57 24.32
CA LEU A 7 15.10 -2.56 24.63
C LEU A 7 14.91 -1.56 23.48
N ALA A 8 15.99 -1.09 22.88
CA ALA A 8 15.94 -0.21 21.71
C ALA A 8 15.26 -0.90 20.52
N MET A 9 15.56 -2.18 20.27
CA MET A 9 14.91 -2.92 19.19
C MET A 9 13.42 -3.14 19.44
N GLU A 10 13.00 -3.44 20.67
CA GLU A 10 11.57 -3.54 21.01
C GLU A 10 10.86 -2.19 20.79
N ALA A 11 11.49 -1.06 21.11
CA ALA A 11 10.93 0.28 20.91
C ALA A 11 10.76 0.69 19.42
N ILE A 12 11.56 0.07 18.52
CA ILE A 12 11.52 0.33 17.08
C ILE A 12 10.63 -0.69 16.36
N LYS A 13 10.48 -1.89 16.91
CA LYS A 13 9.85 -3.06 16.26
C LYS A 13 8.47 -2.77 15.67
N ASP A 14 7.63 -2.08 16.43
CA ASP A 14 6.25 -1.78 16.03
C ASP A 14 6.08 -0.35 15.47
N ARG A 15 7.19 0.38 15.30
CA ARG A 15 7.17 1.77 14.82
C ARG A 15 6.93 1.82 13.31
N LYS A 16 6.04 2.72 12.90
CA LYS A 16 5.73 2.97 11.49
C LYS A 16 6.26 4.31 11.03
N VAL A 17 6.58 4.40 9.75
CA VAL A 17 6.80 5.66 9.04
C VAL A 17 5.52 5.99 8.30
N VAL A 18 5.11 7.26 8.34
CA VAL A 18 3.95 7.77 7.61
C VAL A 18 4.42 8.92 6.72
N GLU A 19 4.21 8.77 5.42
CA GLU A 19 4.58 9.80 4.43
C GLU A 19 3.50 9.95 3.37
N HIS A 20 3.32 11.18 2.90
CA HIS A 20 2.48 11.48 1.75
C HIS A 20 3.10 10.89 0.47
N ASN A 21 2.24 10.47 -0.45
CA ASN A 21 2.66 9.86 -1.72
C ASN A 21 3.50 10.82 -2.58
N ASP A 22 3.25 12.13 -2.49
CA ASP A 22 4.05 13.12 -3.22
C ASP A 22 5.49 13.22 -2.66
N LEU A 23 5.68 12.95 -1.36
CA LEU A 23 7.01 12.88 -0.76
C LEU A 23 7.73 11.60 -1.20
N ILE A 24 7.04 10.46 -1.22
CA ILE A 24 7.60 9.18 -1.68
C ILE A 24 8.00 9.22 -3.16
N THR A 25 7.23 9.93 -3.98
CA THR A 25 7.49 10.08 -5.42
C THR A 25 8.43 11.24 -5.75
N SER A 26 8.81 12.05 -4.75
CA SER A 26 9.82 13.10 -4.91
C SER A 26 11.23 12.51 -5.03
N ILE A 27 12.14 13.27 -5.65
CA ILE A 27 13.53 12.85 -5.84
C ILE A 27 14.29 13.03 -4.53
N ALA A 28 14.58 11.93 -3.83
CA ALA A 28 15.40 11.93 -2.63
C ALA A 28 16.90 11.89 -3.01
N LYS A 29 17.62 12.98 -2.74
CA LYS A 29 19.03 13.15 -3.16
C LYS A 29 20.02 12.88 -2.02
N MET A 30 19.52 12.22 -0.97
CA MET A 30 20.29 11.74 0.17
C MET A 30 21.04 10.44 -0.15
N ASP A 31 22.24 10.30 0.42
CA ASP A 31 22.91 9.00 0.46
C ASP A 31 22.17 8.02 1.39
N LYS A 32 22.46 6.72 1.27
CA LYS A 32 21.81 5.66 2.06
C LYS A 32 21.71 5.96 3.56
N THR A 33 22.84 6.26 4.20
CA THR A 33 22.87 6.45 5.66
C THR A 33 22.06 7.67 6.08
N PRO A 34 22.29 8.87 5.51
CA PRO A 34 21.38 10.00 5.63
C PRO A 34 19.90 9.69 5.46
N LEU A 35 19.53 9.00 4.37
CA LEU A 35 18.15 8.63 4.09
C LEU A 35 17.57 7.75 5.20
N LYS A 36 18.29 6.71 5.63
CA LYS A 36 17.87 5.85 6.75
C LYS A 36 17.70 6.60 8.07
N ILE A 37 18.56 7.59 8.35
CA ILE A 37 18.41 8.43 9.56
C ILE A 37 17.16 9.31 9.43
N PHE A 38 16.88 9.84 8.23
CA PHE A 38 15.67 10.60 7.96
C PHE A 38 14.41 9.76 8.20
N GLU A 39 14.34 8.56 7.62
CA GLU A 39 13.23 7.62 7.84
C GLU A 39 13.02 7.30 9.33
N LEU A 40 14.13 7.06 10.05
CA LEU A 40 14.07 6.80 11.49
C LEU A 40 13.59 8.02 12.29
N ALA A 41 13.97 9.23 11.88
CA ALA A 41 13.48 10.46 12.50
C ALA A 41 11.99 10.70 12.22
N VAL A 42 11.53 10.46 10.99
CA VAL A 42 10.10 10.56 10.63
C VAL A 42 9.28 9.55 11.44
N SER A 43 9.83 8.35 11.67
CA SER A 43 9.16 7.33 12.49
C SER A 43 8.91 7.77 13.93
N CYS A 44 9.63 8.78 14.44
CA CYS A 44 9.43 9.34 15.78
C CYS A 44 8.25 10.34 15.86
N ILE A 45 7.64 10.70 14.73
CA ILE A 45 6.49 11.61 14.70
C ILE A 45 5.23 10.83 15.12
N ASP A 46 4.59 11.26 16.21
CA ASP A 46 3.23 10.83 16.54
C ASP A 46 2.25 11.54 15.61
N THR A 47 1.66 10.82 14.66
CA THR A 47 0.72 11.39 13.69
C THR A 47 -0.65 11.70 14.29
N ASP A 48 -1.04 11.04 15.38
CA ASP A 48 -2.30 11.33 16.08
C ASP A 48 -2.15 12.56 16.99
N ASN A 49 -0.94 12.78 17.54
CA ASN A 49 -0.60 13.97 18.33
C ASN A 49 0.70 14.63 17.84
N PRO A 50 0.69 15.30 16.66
CA PRO A 50 1.89 15.92 16.11
C PRO A 50 2.55 16.91 17.08
N PRO A 51 3.90 16.96 17.13
CA PRO A 51 4.62 17.89 18.01
C PRO A 51 4.33 19.33 17.59
N LYS A 52 3.88 20.16 18.55
CA LYS A 52 3.48 21.56 18.29
C LYS A 52 4.59 22.46 17.77
N ASP A 53 5.84 22.10 18.03
CA ASP A 53 7.03 22.84 17.62
C ASP A 53 7.82 22.13 16.50
N ASP A 54 7.22 21.10 15.89
CA ASP A 54 7.79 20.28 14.82
C ASP A 54 9.12 19.60 15.22
N VAL A 55 9.30 19.34 16.52
CA VAL A 55 10.51 18.71 17.08
C VAL A 55 10.26 17.26 17.45
N VAL A 56 11.22 16.41 17.10
CA VAL A 56 11.35 15.05 17.63
C VAL A 56 12.71 14.84 18.29
N TYR A 57 12.74 13.90 19.23
CA TYR A 57 13.97 13.47 19.92
C TYR A 57 14.26 12.03 19.55
N LEU A 58 15.29 11.83 18.71
CA LEU A 58 15.74 10.50 18.33
C LEU A 58 16.77 9.99 19.34
N SER A 59 16.51 8.84 19.97
CA SER A 59 17.47 8.18 20.86
C SER A 59 18.71 7.73 20.08
N LYS A 60 19.91 7.95 20.62
CA LYS A 60 21.15 7.42 20.04
C LYS A 60 21.25 5.92 20.25
N LYS A 61 20.76 5.36 21.36
CA LYS A 61 20.62 3.91 21.52
C LYS A 61 19.76 3.29 20.41
N GLU A 62 18.64 3.91 20.08
CA GLU A 62 17.81 3.49 18.94
C GLU A 62 18.57 3.61 17.61
N LEU A 63 19.17 4.77 17.36
CA LEU A 63 19.98 5.02 16.17
C LEU A 63 21.10 3.98 16.00
N PHE A 64 21.87 3.69 17.04
CA PHE A 64 22.95 2.70 16.98
C PHE A 64 22.44 1.27 16.80
N SER A 65 21.31 0.94 17.44
CA SER A 65 20.68 -0.37 17.28
C SER A 65 20.13 -0.58 15.88
N PHE A 66 19.51 0.44 15.30
CA PHE A 66 18.96 0.45 13.94
C PHE A 66 20.01 0.30 12.84
N PHE A 67 21.24 0.73 13.10
CA PHE A 67 22.37 0.53 12.18
C PHE A 67 23.27 -0.66 12.56
N ASP A 68 22.91 -1.39 13.62
CA ASP A 68 23.69 -2.48 14.19
C ASP A 68 25.17 -2.12 14.46
N VAL A 69 25.40 -1.00 15.14
CA VAL A 69 26.76 -0.50 15.45
C VAL A 69 27.04 -0.49 16.94
N SER A 70 28.24 -0.94 17.32
CA SER A 70 28.66 -1.04 18.72
C SER A 70 30.04 -0.47 19.01
N ASP A 71 30.82 -0.12 17.98
CA ASP A 71 32.18 0.39 18.06
C ASP A 71 32.33 1.72 18.84
N ASN A 72 33.55 2.03 19.24
CA ASN A 72 33.86 3.20 20.06
C ASN A 72 33.73 4.53 19.29
N ASP A 73 33.92 4.53 17.97
CA ASP A 73 33.84 5.74 17.14
C ASP A 73 32.41 6.07 16.68
N LYS A 74 31.43 5.21 16.96
CA LYS A 74 30.03 5.37 16.53
C LYS A 74 29.45 6.75 16.83
N HIS A 75 29.73 7.33 17.99
CA HIS A 75 29.21 8.66 18.35
C HIS A 75 29.71 9.74 17.40
N THR A 76 31.03 9.78 17.13
CA THR A 76 31.64 10.74 16.21
C THR A 76 31.17 10.50 14.78
N ARG A 77 31.07 9.23 14.36
CA ARG A 77 30.63 8.84 13.02
C ARG A 77 29.18 9.24 12.77
N PHE A 78 28.28 8.97 13.72
CA PHE A 78 26.86 9.28 13.57
C PHE A 78 26.52 10.74 13.78
N LYS A 79 27.28 11.48 14.60
CA LYS A 79 27.20 12.95 14.61
C LYS A 79 27.41 13.51 13.20
N LYS A 80 28.47 13.08 12.52
CA LYS A 80 28.75 13.46 11.12
C LYS A 80 27.66 12.98 10.16
N ALA A 81 27.09 11.79 10.38
CA ALA A 81 26.01 11.26 9.55
C ALA A 81 24.72 12.07 9.68
N VAL A 82 24.35 12.52 10.89
CA VAL A 82 23.20 13.40 11.16
C VAL A 82 23.42 14.78 10.54
N GLU A 83 24.62 15.37 10.68
CA GLU A 83 24.97 16.62 10.01
C GLU A 83 24.91 16.48 8.47
N LYS A 84 25.36 15.34 7.93
CA LYS A 84 25.28 15.03 6.50
C LYS A 84 23.84 14.86 6.04
N MET A 85 22.99 14.21 6.85
CA MET A 85 21.55 14.14 6.60
C MET A 85 20.97 15.54 6.44
N GLN A 86 21.16 16.44 7.41
CA GLN A 86 20.68 17.81 7.32
C GLN A 86 21.14 18.51 6.03
N LYS A 87 22.41 18.38 5.64
CA LYS A 87 22.99 19.04 4.46
C LYS A 87 22.54 18.46 3.12
N GLN A 88 22.20 17.17 3.08
CA GLN A 88 21.72 16.49 1.87
C GLN A 88 20.19 16.39 1.81
N ALA A 89 19.50 16.81 2.88
CA ALA A 89 18.07 16.75 2.96
C ALA A 89 17.45 17.85 2.10
N TYR A 90 16.94 17.46 0.94
CA TYR A 90 16.08 18.31 0.14
C TYR A 90 15.14 17.43 -0.69
N PHE A 91 13.88 17.85 -0.76
CA PHE A 91 12.84 17.19 -1.52
C PHE A 91 12.30 18.16 -2.56
N GLN A 92 12.14 17.67 -3.78
CA GLN A 92 11.46 18.41 -4.85
C GLN A 92 10.08 17.81 -5.02
N VAL A 93 9.10 18.42 -4.36
CA VAL A 93 7.71 18.01 -4.46
C VAL A 93 7.11 18.60 -5.73
N ARG A 94 6.38 17.76 -6.48
CA ARG A 94 5.72 18.16 -7.72
C ARG A 94 4.22 18.22 -7.48
N GLU A 95 3.67 19.41 -7.41
CA GLU A 95 2.23 19.61 -7.26
C GLU A 95 1.57 19.83 -8.63
N LYS A 96 0.39 19.25 -8.85
CA LYS A 96 -0.39 19.46 -10.06
C LYS A 96 -1.37 20.61 -9.82
N THR A 97 -1.14 21.73 -10.49
CA THR A 97 -2.03 22.90 -10.42
C THR A 97 -2.97 22.94 -11.62
N GLY A 98 -4.03 23.74 -11.55
CA GLY A 98 -4.98 23.91 -12.66
C GLY A 98 -4.35 24.45 -13.96
N LYS A 99 -3.11 24.96 -13.92
CA LYS A 99 -2.35 25.50 -15.06
C LYS A 99 -1.15 24.64 -15.46
N GLY A 100 -0.85 23.53 -14.78
CA GLY A 100 0.31 22.69 -15.08
C GLY A 100 0.90 21.99 -13.85
N PHE A 101 2.22 22.04 -13.73
CA PHE A 101 2.95 21.51 -12.58
C PHE A 101 3.75 22.62 -11.92
N GLU A 102 3.68 22.70 -10.59
CA GLU A 102 4.53 23.54 -9.77
C GLU A 102 5.54 22.65 -9.03
N PHE A 103 6.77 23.14 -8.88
CA PHE A 103 7.85 22.41 -8.22
C PHE A 103 8.25 23.18 -6.98
N GLU A 104 8.00 22.58 -5.83
CA GLU A 104 8.38 23.12 -4.54
C GLU A 104 9.65 22.41 -4.04
N SER A 105 10.66 23.18 -3.67
CA SER A 105 11.91 22.64 -3.13
C SER A 105 11.96 22.87 -1.63
N ILE A 106 11.77 21.80 -0.85
CA ILE A 106 11.66 21.86 0.60
C ILE A 106 12.95 21.34 1.24
N ILE A 107 13.51 22.12 2.16
CA ILE A 107 14.52 21.65 3.11
C ILE A 107 13.77 21.12 4.33
N PRO A 108 13.74 19.80 4.57
CA PRO A 108 12.82 19.21 5.54
C PRO A 108 13.33 19.29 6.97
N ILE A 109 14.64 19.43 7.19
CA ILE A 109 15.25 19.45 8.53
C ILE A 109 16.13 20.70 8.65
N PRO A 110 15.57 21.86 9.04
CA PRO A 110 16.32 23.10 9.18
C PRO A 110 17.30 23.06 10.35
N THR A 111 17.06 22.24 11.38
CA THR A 111 17.92 22.23 12.57
C THR A 111 18.07 20.84 13.16
N VAL A 112 19.32 20.43 13.39
CA VAL A 112 19.69 19.25 14.17
C VAL A 112 20.61 19.67 15.31
N LYS A 113 20.46 19.06 16.50
CA LYS A 113 21.45 19.22 17.58
C LYS A 113 21.84 17.84 18.11
N TRP A 114 23.14 17.56 18.03
CA TRP A 114 23.75 16.40 18.68
C TRP A 114 24.25 16.82 20.05
N ASN A 115 23.53 16.45 21.11
CA ASN A 115 23.98 16.65 22.48
C ASN A 115 25.11 15.65 22.81
N ASN A 116 26.11 15.98 23.61
CA ASN A 116 27.11 15.00 24.08
C ASN A 116 26.78 14.39 25.44
N TYR A 117 25.85 14.98 26.19
CA TYR A 117 25.60 14.69 27.60
C TYR A 117 24.37 13.80 27.86
N ASN A 118 23.41 13.76 26.93
CA ASN A 118 22.22 12.89 27.03
C ASN A 118 22.11 11.93 25.84
N ASP A 119 21.11 11.05 25.81
CA ASP A 119 20.92 10.05 24.76
C ASP A 119 20.19 10.59 23.51
N GLU A 120 20.00 11.90 23.37
CA GLU A 120 19.06 12.44 22.39
C GLU A 120 19.76 13.16 21.24
N VAL A 121 19.18 13.00 20.05
CA VAL A 121 19.41 13.83 18.88
C VAL A 121 18.15 14.65 18.67
N PHE A 122 18.26 15.97 18.85
CA PHE A 122 17.19 16.91 18.56
C PHE A 122 17.09 17.10 17.05
N ILE A 123 15.89 16.96 16.50
CA ILE A 123 15.60 17.15 15.09
C ILE A 123 14.35 18.02 14.98
N ARG A 124 14.49 19.20 14.37
CA ARG A 124 13.36 20.06 14.02
C ARG A 124 13.04 19.88 12.55
N PHE A 125 11.82 19.47 12.25
CA PHE A 125 11.28 19.47 10.90
C PHE A 125 10.87 20.87 10.47
N ASN A 126 10.91 21.13 9.17
CA ASN A 126 10.37 22.36 8.59
C ASN A 126 8.84 22.31 8.63
N PRO A 127 8.14 23.35 9.11
CA PRO A 127 6.69 23.45 8.98
C PRO A 127 6.16 23.11 7.57
N ASP A 128 6.91 23.44 6.51
CA ASP A 128 6.52 23.15 5.12
C ASP A 128 6.57 21.65 4.77
N ILE A 129 7.42 20.84 5.42
CA ILE A 129 7.45 19.39 5.20
C ILE A 129 6.39 18.66 6.05
N MET A 130 5.97 19.25 7.17
CA MET A 130 5.08 18.60 8.14
C MET A 130 3.76 18.10 7.54
N PRO A 131 3.05 18.83 6.67
CA PRO A 131 1.85 18.32 5.99
C PRO A 131 2.09 16.98 5.28
N TYR A 132 3.28 16.76 4.72
CA TYR A 132 3.65 15.52 4.05
C TYR A 132 4.01 14.38 5.02
N LEU A 133 4.14 14.65 6.30
CA LEU A 133 4.53 13.69 7.35
C LEU A 133 3.39 13.39 8.34
N ILE A 134 2.36 14.23 8.43
CA ILE A 134 1.29 14.12 9.46
C ILE A 134 -0.14 14.02 8.93
N ASP A 135 -0.47 14.57 7.76
CA ASP A 135 -1.88 14.84 7.39
C ASP A 135 -2.62 13.65 6.76
N MET A 136 -2.95 12.62 7.53
CA MET A 136 -3.46 11.32 7.05
C MET A 136 -4.79 11.29 6.25
N LYS A 137 -5.38 12.42 5.85
CA LYS A 137 -6.74 12.46 5.26
C LYS A 137 -6.85 11.80 3.88
N THR A 138 -5.84 11.95 3.01
CA THR A 138 -5.81 11.32 1.67
C THR A 138 -4.38 11.12 1.18
N SER A 139 -4.08 9.99 0.51
CA SER A 139 -2.81 9.76 -0.21
C SER A 139 -1.56 9.60 0.65
N PHE A 140 -1.65 8.88 1.77
CA PHE A 140 -0.50 8.51 2.60
C PHE A 140 -0.13 7.04 2.46
N THR A 141 1.14 6.78 2.70
CA THR A 141 1.73 5.45 2.74
C THR A 141 2.30 5.21 4.13
N GLN A 142 2.06 4.01 4.66
CA GLN A 142 2.64 3.54 5.91
C GLN A 142 3.51 2.31 5.67
N TYR A 143 4.66 2.25 6.32
CA TYR A 143 5.51 1.05 6.31
C TYR A 143 6.25 0.90 7.63
N ALA A 144 6.63 -0.33 7.97
CA ALA A 144 7.40 -0.62 9.16
C ALA A 144 8.83 -0.09 8.99
N ILE A 145 9.33 0.66 9.97
CA ILE A 145 10.72 1.16 9.93
C ILE A 145 11.73 0.00 9.92
N MET A 146 11.35 -1.14 10.49
CA MET A 146 12.13 -2.38 10.50
C MET A 146 12.44 -2.91 9.10
N ASP A 147 11.55 -2.71 8.12
CA ASP A 147 11.79 -3.14 6.74
C ASP A 147 12.90 -2.31 6.07
N ILE A 148 13.15 -1.08 6.54
CA ILE A 148 14.23 -0.23 6.04
C ILE A 148 15.58 -0.59 6.69
N MET A 149 15.56 -1.20 7.88
CA MET A 149 16.74 -1.41 8.72
C MET A 149 17.86 -2.16 8.00
N ASN A 150 17.54 -3.18 7.22
CA ASN A 150 18.54 -4.03 6.56
C ASN A 150 18.73 -3.72 5.07
N LEU A 151 18.06 -2.69 4.55
CA LEU A 151 18.27 -2.23 3.18
C LEU A 151 19.58 -1.44 3.08
N ASN A 152 20.48 -1.96 2.25
CA ASN A 152 21.87 -1.53 2.15
C ASN A 152 22.22 -0.77 0.87
N SER A 153 21.25 -0.58 -0.02
CA SER A 153 21.31 0.33 -1.16
C SER A 153 20.27 1.45 -1.01
N LYS A 154 20.64 2.69 -1.37
CA LYS A 154 19.68 3.81 -1.40
C LYS A 154 18.51 3.51 -2.35
N TYR A 155 18.80 2.80 -3.44
CA TYR A 155 17.79 2.40 -4.42
C TYR A 155 16.79 1.39 -3.83
N SER A 156 17.23 0.50 -2.94
CA SER A 156 16.34 -0.46 -2.27
C SER A 156 15.33 0.26 -1.40
N ILE A 157 15.78 1.28 -0.66
CA ILE A 157 14.92 2.08 0.22
C ILE A 157 13.88 2.84 -0.61
N ILE A 158 14.33 3.55 -1.66
CA ILE A 158 13.44 4.31 -2.55
C ILE A 158 12.42 3.38 -3.22
N LEU A 159 12.88 2.25 -3.78
CA LEU A 159 12.01 1.31 -4.46
C LEU A 159 11.03 0.64 -3.49
N TYR A 160 11.47 0.25 -2.30
CA TYR A 160 10.59 -0.29 -1.26
C TYR A 160 9.48 0.69 -0.90
N LYS A 161 9.82 1.97 -0.62
CA LYS A 161 8.82 3.01 -0.30
C LYS A 161 7.79 3.16 -1.41
N TRP A 162 8.25 3.21 -2.67
CA TRP A 162 7.39 3.31 -3.83
C TRP A 162 6.49 2.08 -4.01
N LEU A 163 7.00 0.86 -3.81
CA LEU A 163 6.21 -0.36 -3.84
C LEU A 163 5.18 -0.41 -2.71
N SER A 164 5.56 -0.01 -1.49
CA SER A 164 4.66 0.12 -0.33
C SER A 164 3.52 1.09 -0.61
N MET A 165 3.78 2.20 -1.31
CA MET A 165 2.74 3.17 -1.70
C MET A 165 1.66 2.54 -2.57
N PHE A 166 2.05 1.72 -3.56
CA PHE A 166 1.11 1.02 -4.42
C PHE A 166 0.41 -0.12 -3.70
N PHE A 167 1.13 -0.89 -2.89
CA PHE A 167 0.57 -2.03 -2.16
C PHE A 167 -0.42 -1.59 -1.07
N ASN A 168 -0.15 -0.50 -0.35
CA ASN A 168 -1.09 0.07 0.61
C ASN A 168 -2.40 0.50 -0.05
N GLN A 169 -2.34 1.05 -1.28
CA GLN A 169 -3.56 1.34 -2.04
C GLN A 169 -4.31 0.06 -2.42
N TYR A 170 -3.58 -1.00 -2.79
CA TYR A 170 -4.20 -2.30 -3.05
C TYR A 170 -4.93 -2.82 -1.81
N GLU A 171 -4.29 -2.86 -0.64
CA GLU A 171 -4.92 -3.30 0.63
C GLU A 171 -6.10 -2.41 1.02
N HIS A 172 -5.98 -1.09 0.86
CA HIS A 172 -7.07 -0.16 1.19
C HIS A 172 -8.32 -0.35 0.31
N TYR A 173 -8.12 -0.71 -0.96
CA TYR A 173 -9.21 -0.82 -1.93
C TYR A 173 -9.64 -2.27 -2.23
N SER A 174 -8.88 -3.30 -1.84
CA SER A 174 -9.18 -4.71 -2.18
C SER A 174 -10.56 -5.13 -1.74
N ASP A 175 -11.00 -4.62 -0.59
CA ASP A 175 -12.25 -5.02 0.05
C ASP A 175 -13.38 -4.01 -0.19
N LYS A 176 -13.10 -2.96 -1.00
CA LYS A 176 -14.07 -1.91 -1.32
C LYS A 176 -14.73 -2.20 -2.68
N PRO A 177 -16.06 -2.08 -2.80
CA PRO A 177 -16.78 -2.41 -4.04
C PRO A 177 -16.49 -1.44 -5.20
N ASN A 178 -15.82 -0.31 -4.92
CA ASN A 178 -15.68 0.81 -5.86
C ASN A 178 -14.52 0.67 -6.85
N ARG A 179 -13.75 -0.43 -6.84
CA ARG A 179 -12.62 -0.64 -7.75
C ARG A 179 -12.79 -1.90 -8.59
N THR A 180 -12.45 -1.78 -9.86
CA THR A 180 -12.41 -2.92 -10.78
C THR A 180 -11.19 -3.79 -10.52
N GLN A 181 -11.26 -5.08 -10.88
CA GLN A 181 -10.12 -6.00 -10.79
C GLN A 181 -8.88 -5.50 -11.55
N LYS A 182 -9.09 -4.77 -12.66
CA LYS A 182 -7.99 -4.15 -13.42
C LYS A 182 -7.31 -3.02 -12.63
N GLN A 183 -8.06 -2.23 -11.85
CA GLN A 183 -7.49 -1.20 -10.98
C GLN A 183 -6.74 -1.82 -9.81
N LEU A 184 -7.32 -2.83 -9.15
CA LEU A 184 -6.66 -3.55 -8.06
C LEU A 184 -5.36 -4.22 -8.54
N PHE A 185 -5.37 -4.82 -9.74
CA PHE A 185 -4.16 -5.38 -10.34
C PHE A 185 -3.07 -4.31 -10.51
N LYS A 186 -3.40 -3.09 -10.93
CA LYS A 186 -2.42 -2.00 -11.08
C LYS A 186 -1.83 -1.54 -9.75
N TYR A 187 -2.62 -1.55 -8.67
CA TYR A 187 -2.12 -1.22 -7.34
C TYR A 187 -1.23 -2.34 -6.80
N LYS A 188 -1.62 -3.60 -6.97
CA LYS A 188 -0.81 -4.74 -6.51
C LYS A 188 0.47 -4.91 -7.33
N ASN A 189 0.37 -4.68 -8.64
CA ASN A 189 1.41 -4.90 -9.62
C ASN A 189 1.62 -3.59 -10.37
N PRO A 190 2.37 -2.63 -9.81
CA PRO A 190 2.59 -1.34 -10.43
C PRO A 190 3.57 -1.42 -11.61
N LYS A 191 3.32 -0.58 -12.61
CA LYS A 191 4.23 -0.35 -13.75
C LYS A 191 4.87 1.01 -13.63
N ILE A 192 6.12 1.12 -14.06
CA ILE A 192 6.84 2.39 -14.15
C ILE A 192 7.70 2.39 -15.42
N SER A 193 7.77 3.54 -16.11
CA SER A 193 8.69 3.66 -17.24
C SER A 193 10.15 3.64 -16.76
N VAL A 194 11.09 3.19 -17.60
CA VAL A 194 12.52 3.23 -17.28
C VAL A 194 12.98 4.67 -17.02
N LYS A 195 12.38 5.64 -17.71
CA LYS A 195 12.64 7.07 -17.50
C LYS A 195 12.22 7.52 -16.09
N GLU A 196 10.98 7.27 -15.71
CA GLU A 196 10.47 7.66 -14.38
C GLU A 196 11.21 6.94 -13.26
N LEU A 197 11.57 5.66 -13.45
CA LEU A 197 12.34 4.92 -12.44
C LEU A 197 13.76 5.50 -12.26
N ARG A 198 14.37 6.03 -13.33
CA ARG A 198 15.66 6.74 -13.25
C ARG A 198 15.53 8.08 -12.56
N GLU A 199 14.45 8.81 -12.79
CA GLU A 199 14.14 10.06 -12.08
C GLU A 199 13.94 9.79 -10.59
N LEU A 200 13.10 8.81 -10.25
CA LEU A 200 12.79 8.41 -8.87
C LEU A 200 14.05 8.01 -8.08
N THR A 201 14.98 7.30 -8.75
CA THR A 201 16.22 6.81 -8.11
C THR A 201 17.40 7.78 -8.23
N ASP A 202 17.20 8.95 -8.84
CA ASP A 202 18.26 9.92 -9.17
C ASP A 202 19.44 9.28 -9.93
N THR A 203 19.13 8.50 -10.98
CA THR A 203 20.12 7.77 -11.81
C THR A 203 20.04 8.14 -13.29
N ASN A 204 19.54 9.33 -13.61
CA ASN A 204 19.44 9.81 -14.99
C ASN A 204 20.80 9.91 -15.70
N SER A 205 21.82 10.37 -14.99
CA SER A 205 23.21 10.45 -15.47
C SER A 205 24.02 9.18 -15.22
N ASP A 206 23.49 8.25 -14.43
CA ASP A 206 24.19 7.04 -14.00
C ASP A 206 23.78 5.81 -14.80
N TYR A 207 24.64 4.79 -14.81
CA TYR A 207 24.34 3.49 -15.42
C TYR A 207 23.76 3.61 -16.85
N ALA A 208 24.46 4.34 -17.73
CA ALA A 208 23.96 4.67 -19.07
C ALA A 208 23.45 3.44 -19.85
N ARG A 209 24.12 2.29 -19.71
CA ARG A 209 23.65 1.01 -20.25
C ARG A 209 22.56 0.41 -19.37
N PHE A 210 21.42 0.05 -19.96
CA PHE A 210 20.30 -0.56 -19.24
C PHE A 210 20.71 -1.79 -18.40
N GLY A 211 21.60 -2.66 -18.90
CA GLY A 211 22.06 -3.82 -18.13
C GLY A 211 22.74 -3.44 -16.80
N ASN A 212 23.49 -2.33 -16.77
CA ASN A 212 24.11 -1.83 -15.55
C ASN A 212 23.05 -1.25 -14.60
N PHE A 213 22.07 -0.54 -15.15
CA PHE A 213 20.95 0.00 -14.37
C PHE A 213 20.11 -1.13 -13.76
N GLU A 214 19.75 -2.13 -14.57
CA GLU A 214 19.04 -3.33 -14.11
C GLU A 214 19.82 -4.05 -13.00
N THR A 215 21.13 -4.21 -13.13
CA THR A 215 21.95 -4.92 -12.14
C THR A 215 22.08 -4.15 -10.83
N ASN A 216 22.44 -2.86 -10.91
CA ASN A 216 22.81 -2.07 -9.73
C ASN A 216 21.62 -1.42 -9.03
N VAL A 217 20.53 -1.16 -9.76
CA VAL A 217 19.34 -0.48 -9.25
C VAL A 217 18.20 -1.47 -9.06
N ILE A 218 17.79 -2.21 -10.09
CA ILE A 218 16.58 -3.04 -10.01
C ILE A 218 16.84 -4.35 -9.26
N LYS A 219 17.71 -5.21 -9.79
CA LYS A 219 17.99 -6.55 -9.26
C LYS A 219 18.52 -6.51 -7.84
N LYS A 220 19.49 -5.61 -7.57
CA LYS A 220 20.02 -5.41 -6.22
C LYS A 220 18.92 -5.00 -5.24
N SER A 221 18.06 -4.06 -5.62
CA SER A 221 16.96 -3.61 -4.76
C SER A 221 15.95 -4.70 -4.49
N ILE A 222 15.54 -5.44 -5.52
CA ILE A 222 14.59 -6.55 -5.37
C ILE A 222 15.18 -7.65 -4.48
N SER A 223 16.46 -8.02 -4.66
CA SER A 223 17.12 -8.98 -3.78
C SER A 223 17.09 -8.50 -2.32
N GLU A 224 17.52 -7.27 -2.04
CA GLU A 224 17.51 -6.75 -0.67
C GLU A 224 16.09 -6.69 -0.08
N ILE A 225 15.08 -6.29 -0.86
CA ILE A 225 13.67 -6.26 -0.44
C ILE A 225 13.18 -7.68 -0.11
N ASN A 226 13.43 -8.64 -0.99
CA ASN A 226 13.03 -10.04 -0.82
C ASN A 226 13.79 -10.74 0.31
N ASP A 227 14.99 -10.30 0.67
CA ASP A 227 15.74 -10.92 1.75
C ASP A 227 15.37 -10.32 3.12
N ASN A 228 14.98 -9.04 3.16
CA ASN A 228 14.98 -8.26 4.39
C ASN A 228 13.63 -7.63 4.79
N THR A 229 12.59 -7.77 3.97
CA THR A 229 11.28 -7.13 4.22
C THR A 229 10.13 -8.13 4.18
N HIS A 230 8.93 -7.66 4.50
CA HIS A 230 7.69 -8.44 4.39
C HIS A 230 7.22 -8.67 2.95
N PHE A 231 7.88 -8.09 1.93
CA PHE A 231 7.53 -8.29 0.54
C PHE A 231 8.38 -9.37 -0.14
N ASP A 232 7.74 -10.08 -1.06
CA ASP A 232 8.34 -10.79 -2.17
C ASP A 232 7.94 -10.08 -3.46
N VAL A 233 8.95 -9.66 -4.22
CA VAL A 233 8.82 -8.85 -5.42
C VAL A 233 9.51 -9.56 -6.57
N ASP A 234 8.81 -9.64 -7.69
CA ASP A 234 9.39 -10.01 -8.98
C ASP A 234 9.14 -8.89 -10.00
N TYR A 235 9.80 -8.95 -11.15
CA TYR A 235 9.60 -7.97 -12.21
C TYR A 235 9.72 -8.53 -13.62
N GLU A 236 8.95 -7.96 -14.53
CA GLU A 236 9.06 -8.18 -15.97
C GLU A 236 9.47 -6.90 -16.69
N LYS A 237 10.18 -7.08 -17.80
CA LYS A 237 10.61 -5.99 -18.69
C LYS A 237 9.67 -5.90 -19.88
N ILE A 238 9.02 -4.76 -20.05
CA ILE A 238 8.15 -4.48 -21.19
C ILE A 238 8.97 -3.75 -22.25
N LYS A 239 9.00 -4.31 -23.46
CA LYS A 239 9.77 -3.78 -24.58
C LYS A 239 8.93 -2.90 -25.50
N LYS A 240 9.57 -1.86 -26.03
CA LYS A 240 9.07 -1.08 -27.17
C LYS A 240 10.13 -1.12 -28.27
N GLY A 241 9.89 -2.00 -29.25
CA GLY A 241 10.91 -2.35 -30.25
C GLY A 241 12.12 -3.02 -29.59
N ARG A 242 13.32 -2.47 -29.78
CA ARG A 242 14.57 -3.00 -29.21
C ARG A 242 14.85 -2.55 -27.79
N ASN A 243 14.19 -1.49 -27.33
CA ASN A 243 14.45 -0.88 -26.02
C ASN A 243 13.51 -1.44 -24.95
N ILE A 244 14.00 -1.54 -23.72
CA ILE A 244 13.14 -1.75 -22.55
C ILE A 244 12.51 -0.39 -22.22
N ASP A 245 11.18 -0.33 -22.20
CA ASP A 245 10.41 0.90 -22.03
C ASP A 245 9.87 1.02 -20.60
N GLU A 246 9.33 -0.08 -20.06
CA GLU A 246 8.71 -0.12 -18.74
C GLU A 246 9.15 -1.36 -17.95
N ILE A 247 9.03 -1.25 -16.63
CA ILE A 247 9.20 -2.33 -15.66
C ILE A 247 7.84 -2.56 -14.98
N GLN A 248 7.36 -3.80 -15.03
CA GLN A 248 6.18 -4.25 -14.31
C GLN A 248 6.64 -5.02 -13.07
N PHE A 249 6.31 -4.54 -11.88
CA PHE A 249 6.57 -5.26 -10.63
C PHE A 249 5.39 -6.15 -10.26
N PHE A 250 5.67 -7.26 -9.58
CA PHE A 250 4.67 -8.16 -9.03
C PHE A 250 4.94 -8.31 -7.53
N ILE A 251 4.01 -7.85 -6.70
CA ILE A 251 4.20 -7.79 -5.26
C ILE A 251 3.32 -8.83 -4.58
N THR A 252 3.93 -9.61 -3.70
CA THR A 252 3.25 -10.46 -2.72
C THR A 252 3.78 -10.17 -1.33
N LYS A 253 2.94 -10.35 -0.31
CA LYS A 253 3.32 -10.21 1.09
C LYS A 253 3.64 -11.59 1.65
N LYS A 254 4.78 -11.73 2.31
CA LYS A 254 5.16 -12.93 3.05
C LYS A 254 4.19 -13.12 4.19
N LYS A 255 3.77 -14.37 4.43
CA LYS A 255 3.07 -14.73 5.67
C LYS A 255 4.08 -14.68 6.82
N VAL A 256 4.19 -13.53 7.49
CA VAL A 256 4.96 -13.41 8.73
C VAL A 256 3.98 -13.58 9.89
N LEU A 257 4.33 -14.42 10.86
CA LEU A 257 3.49 -14.78 12.02
C LEU A 257 3.25 -13.63 13.04
N ASN A 258 3.83 -12.45 12.81
CA ASN A 258 3.73 -11.29 13.71
C ASN A 258 3.37 -10.03 12.90
N GLU A 259 2.08 -9.82 12.63
CA GLU A 259 1.56 -8.56 12.06
C GLU A 259 1.24 -7.49 13.14
N ASN A 260 1.92 -7.53 14.29
CA ASN A 260 1.60 -6.69 15.46
C ASN A 260 1.60 -5.17 15.21
N TYR A 261 2.24 -4.66 14.15
CA TYR A 261 2.32 -3.21 13.91
C TYR A 261 1.06 -2.60 13.26
N LYS A 262 0.20 -3.40 12.60
CA LYS A 262 -1.14 -2.95 12.17
C LYS A 262 -2.22 -3.34 13.18
N ASP A 263 -1.96 -4.37 13.98
CA ASP A 263 -2.89 -4.87 14.99
C ASP A 263 -3.01 -3.94 16.22
N ASN A 264 -2.02 -3.09 16.51
CA ASN A 264 -2.03 -2.20 17.68
C ASN A 264 -2.57 -0.78 17.42
N ASP A 265 -3.14 -0.50 16.24
CA ASP A 265 -3.82 0.76 15.95
C ASP A 265 -5.30 0.62 16.39
N PRO A 266 -5.77 1.34 17.43
CA PRO A 266 -7.12 1.20 17.95
C PRO A 266 -8.19 1.46 16.87
N LYS A 267 -7.93 2.36 15.92
CA LYS A 267 -8.85 2.66 14.82
C LYS A 267 -8.86 1.54 13.77
N ALA A 268 -7.73 0.87 13.55
CA ALA A 268 -7.66 -0.29 12.66
C ALA A 268 -8.41 -1.48 13.25
N GLN A 269 -8.21 -1.78 14.54
CA GLN A 269 -8.95 -2.83 15.26
C GLN A 269 -10.45 -2.56 15.25
N GLU A 270 -10.86 -1.35 15.62
CA GLU A 270 -12.26 -0.95 15.63
C GLU A 270 -12.87 -1.04 14.22
N SER A 271 -12.12 -0.66 13.18
CA SER A 271 -12.58 -0.80 11.79
C SER A 271 -12.68 -2.25 11.31
N LEU A 272 -11.78 -3.14 11.76
CA LEU A 272 -11.78 -4.56 11.41
C LEU A 272 -12.92 -5.28 12.13
N GLU A 273 -13.15 -5.00 13.40
CA GLU A 273 -14.28 -5.50 14.17
C GLU A 273 -15.61 -5.00 13.59
N GLN A 274 -15.72 -3.70 13.29
CA GLN A 274 -16.91 -3.13 12.63
C GLN A 274 -17.16 -3.79 11.27
N LYS A 275 -16.11 -4.02 10.48
CA LYS A 275 -16.21 -4.67 9.17
C LYS A 275 -16.55 -6.16 9.28
N GLN A 276 -16.06 -6.84 10.31
CA GLN A 276 -16.40 -8.22 10.59
C GLN A 276 -17.87 -8.35 11.01
N VAL A 277 -18.33 -7.48 11.91
CA VAL A 277 -19.74 -7.38 12.31
C VAL A 277 -20.64 -7.02 11.11
N GLU A 278 -20.22 -6.09 10.24
CA GLU A 278 -20.96 -5.73 9.03
C GLU A 278 -21.02 -6.91 8.04
N ASN A 279 -19.90 -7.59 7.81
CA ASN A 279 -19.84 -8.74 6.91
C ASN A 279 -20.63 -9.93 7.46
N GLU A 280 -20.66 -10.16 8.77
CA GLU A 280 -21.53 -11.16 9.40
C GLU A 280 -23.00 -10.80 9.19
N LYS A 281 -23.38 -9.54 9.43
CA LYS A 281 -24.76 -9.06 9.19
C LYS A 281 -25.17 -9.23 7.73
N LEU A 282 -24.31 -8.86 6.79
CA LEU A 282 -24.55 -9.03 5.35
C LEU A 282 -24.63 -10.51 4.97
N PHE A 283 -23.80 -11.36 5.56
CA PHE A 283 -23.85 -12.79 5.35
C PHE A 283 -25.17 -13.40 5.83
N TYR A 284 -25.60 -13.11 7.06
CA TYR A 284 -26.89 -13.57 7.59
C TYR A 284 -28.07 -13.04 6.75
N SER A 285 -28.00 -11.76 6.34
CA SER A 285 -28.98 -11.17 5.43
C SER A 285 -29.01 -11.89 4.08
N ALA A 286 -27.85 -12.32 3.57
CA ALA A 286 -27.76 -13.08 2.34
C ALA A 286 -28.42 -14.45 2.50
N VAL A 287 -28.03 -15.22 3.51
CA VAL A 287 -28.54 -16.58 3.72
C VAL A 287 -30.07 -16.58 3.88
N GLY A 288 -30.62 -15.61 4.62
CA GLY A 288 -32.06 -15.48 4.83
C GLY A 288 -32.83 -14.81 3.69
N HIS A 289 -32.17 -14.31 2.65
CA HIS A 289 -32.85 -13.55 1.60
C HIS A 289 -33.71 -14.46 0.69
N PRO A 290 -34.95 -14.07 0.32
CA PRO A 290 -35.79 -14.85 -0.59
C PRO A 290 -35.12 -15.15 -1.94
N TYR A 291 -34.32 -14.22 -2.46
CA TYR A 291 -33.57 -14.41 -3.71
C TYR A 291 -32.53 -15.53 -3.64
N THR A 292 -31.94 -15.77 -2.47
CA THR A 292 -31.01 -16.91 -2.27
C THR A 292 -31.73 -18.22 -2.53
N LEU A 293 -32.93 -18.38 -1.95
CA LEU A 293 -33.73 -19.58 -2.15
C LEU A 293 -34.20 -19.72 -3.60
N GLN A 294 -34.56 -18.62 -4.26
CA GLN A 294 -34.93 -18.63 -5.68
C GLN A 294 -33.77 -19.07 -6.58
N LEU A 295 -32.56 -18.57 -6.32
CA LEU A 295 -31.34 -18.99 -7.02
C LEU A 295 -31.05 -20.48 -6.84
N ILE A 296 -31.25 -21.00 -5.62
CA ILE A 296 -31.10 -22.44 -5.32
C ILE A 296 -32.15 -23.27 -6.05
N ASN A 297 -33.41 -22.87 -6.00
CA ASN A 297 -34.52 -23.60 -6.63
C ASN A 297 -34.37 -23.69 -8.16
N VAL A 298 -33.87 -22.62 -8.78
CA VAL A 298 -33.61 -22.58 -10.22
C VAL A 298 -32.28 -23.28 -10.58
N GLY A 299 -31.44 -23.62 -9.61
CA GLY A 299 -30.17 -24.31 -9.81
C GLY A 299 -29.00 -23.40 -10.21
N LEU A 300 -29.15 -22.09 -10.03
CA LEU A 300 -28.12 -21.07 -10.29
C LEU A 300 -27.16 -20.86 -9.11
N LEU A 301 -27.52 -21.37 -7.92
CA LEU A 301 -26.69 -21.41 -6.72
C LEU A 301 -26.81 -22.80 -6.09
N GLN A 302 -25.71 -23.45 -5.73
CA GLN A 302 -25.76 -24.75 -5.05
C GLN A 302 -25.92 -24.54 -3.53
N ALA A 303 -26.56 -25.48 -2.83
CA ALA A 303 -26.69 -25.39 -1.38
C ALA A 303 -25.33 -25.34 -0.65
N THR A 304 -24.31 -25.98 -1.21
CA THR A 304 -22.92 -25.92 -0.72
C THR A 304 -22.30 -24.53 -0.83
N ASP A 305 -22.80 -23.67 -1.72
CA ASP A 305 -22.29 -22.31 -1.93
C ASP A 305 -22.63 -21.37 -0.78
N ILE A 306 -23.64 -21.72 0.05
CA ILE A 306 -24.04 -20.95 1.24
C ILE A 306 -22.88 -20.86 2.24
N ALA A 307 -22.01 -21.87 2.30
CA ALA A 307 -20.83 -21.86 3.16
C ALA A 307 -19.75 -20.86 2.70
N ASN A 308 -19.84 -20.32 1.49
CA ASN A 308 -18.89 -19.34 0.97
C ASN A 308 -19.35 -17.91 1.30
N GLN A 309 -18.83 -17.36 2.40
CA GLN A 309 -19.21 -16.02 2.89
C GLN A 309 -18.99 -14.91 1.86
N GLU A 310 -17.88 -14.94 1.12
CA GLU A 310 -17.57 -13.93 0.10
C GLU A 310 -18.61 -13.93 -1.03
N ARG A 311 -18.99 -15.13 -1.49
CA ARG A 311 -20.02 -15.31 -2.52
C ARG A 311 -21.37 -14.78 -2.05
N MET A 312 -21.78 -15.12 -0.82
CA MET A 312 -23.06 -14.71 -0.26
C MET A 312 -23.15 -13.19 -0.05
N ILE A 313 -22.10 -12.57 0.51
CA ILE A 313 -22.01 -11.11 0.62
C ILE A 313 -22.01 -10.46 -0.77
N GLY A 314 -21.31 -11.09 -1.73
CA GLY A 314 -21.29 -10.67 -3.12
C GLY A 314 -22.69 -10.59 -3.73
N LEU A 315 -23.54 -11.58 -3.50
CA LEU A 315 -24.93 -11.60 -3.98
C LEU A 315 -25.75 -10.43 -3.40
N VAL A 316 -25.69 -10.20 -2.08
CA VAL A 316 -26.41 -9.09 -1.43
C VAL A 316 -25.95 -7.74 -1.94
N ARG A 317 -24.64 -7.52 -2.08
CA ARG A 317 -24.12 -6.21 -2.49
C ARG A 317 -24.38 -5.90 -3.96
N ASN A 318 -24.42 -6.92 -4.82
CA ASN A 318 -24.26 -6.71 -6.26
C ASN A 318 -25.41 -7.25 -7.11
N VAL A 319 -26.15 -8.25 -6.63
CA VAL A 319 -27.18 -8.94 -7.41
C VAL A 319 -28.57 -8.59 -6.88
N TYR A 320 -28.78 -8.66 -5.58
CA TYR A 320 -30.11 -8.46 -4.99
C TYR A 320 -30.72 -7.08 -5.26
N PRO A 321 -29.96 -5.96 -5.22
CA PRO A 321 -30.51 -4.65 -5.59
C PRO A 321 -30.98 -4.58 -7.05
N VAL A 322 -30.35 -5.34 -7.94
CA VAL A 322 -30.77 -5.42 -9.35
C VAL A 322 -32.02 -6.30 -9.48
N TYR A 323 -32.13 -7.37 -8.68
CA TYR A 323 -33.35 -8.17 -8.61
C TYR A 323 -34.52 -7.39 -8.03
N ASP A 324 -34.30 -6.56 -7.01
CA ASP A 324 -35.31 -5.64 -6.49
C ASP A 324 -35.81 -4.71 -7.61
N SER A 325 -34.89 -4.19 -8.43
CA SER A 325 -35.22 -3.35 -9.58
C SER A 325 -36.02 -4.11 -10.65
N ILE A 326 -35.72 -5.39 -10.89
CA ILE A 326 -36.50 -6.26 -11.80
C ILE A 326 -37.89 -6.52 -11.21
N THR A 327 -37.99 -6.90 -9.93
CA THR A 327 -39.27 -7.16 -9.27
C THR A 327 -40.14 -5.90 -9.26
N GLN A 328 -39.55 -4.72 -9.06
CA GLN A 328 -40.25 -3.44 -9.08
C GLN A 328 -40.76 -3.06 -10.48
N SER A 329 -39.99 -3.32 -11.53
CA SER A 329 -40.32 -2.91 -12.90
C SER A 329 -41.13 -3.94 -13.69
N LYS A 330 -40.86 -5.23 -13.50
CA LYS A 330 -41.41 -6.36 -14.28
C LYS A 330 -42.15 -7.38 -13.42
N GLY A 331 -42.32 -7.11 -12.13
CA GLY A 331 -43.00 -8.00 -11.19
C GLY A 331 -42.21 -9.26 -10.84
N GLN A 332 -42.75 -10.06 -9.92
CA GLN A 332 -42.11 -11.31 -9.49
C GLN A 332 -42.02 -12.33 -10.63
N SER A 333 -43.00 -12.34 -11.54
CA SER A 333 -42.97 -13.16 -12.76
C SER A 333 -41.81 -12.78 -13.68
N GLY A 334 -41.52 -11.49 -13.84
CA GLY A 334 -40.38 -11.02 -14.63
C GLY A 334 -39.04 -11.48 -14.08
N LEU A 335 -38.88 -11.48 -12.75
CA LEU A 335 -37.69 -12.05 -12.12
C LEU A 335 -37.60 -13.57 -12.34
N THR A 336 -38.70 -14.32 -12.17
CA THR A 336 -38.71 -15.76 -12.42
C THR A 336 -38.32 -16.08 -13.87
N THR A 337 -38.91 -15.40 -14.85
CA THR A 337 -38.58 -15.57 -16.28
C THR A 337 -37.11 -15.25 -16.55
N HIS A 338 -36.56 -14.21 -15.91
CA HIS A 338 -35.15 -13.91 -16.03
C HIS A 338 -34.28 -15.05 -15.49
N LEU A 339 -34.54 -15.54 -14.28
CA LEU A 339 -33.75 -16.60 -13.67
C LEU A 339 -33.77 -17.89 -14.50
N GLU A 340 -34.92 -18.27 -15.04
CA GLU A 340 -35.06 -19.42 -15.95
C GLU A 340 -34.25 -19.22 -17.24
N TYR A 341 -34.34 -18.03 -17.85
CA TYR A 341 -33.53 -17.70 -19.03
C TYR A 341 -32.02 -17.80 -18.73
N VAL A 342 -31.59 -17.28 -17.58
CA VAL A 342 -30.19 -17.39 -17.16
C VAL A 342 -29.79 -18.85 -17.00
N ARG A 343 -30.59 -19.68 -16.34
CA ARG A 343 -30.33 -21.11 -16.18
C ARG A 343 -30.14 -21.81 -17.54
N ASP A 344 -31.02 -21.54 -18.49
CA ASP A 344 -31.03 -22.22 -19.79
C ASP A 344 -29.90 -21.76 -20.72
N LYS A 345 -29.44 -20.51 -20.58
CA LYS A 345 -28.41 -19.90 -21.43
C LYS A 345 -27.03 -19.85 -20.78
N MET A 346 -26.92 -20.20 -19.50
CA MET A 346 -25.65 -20.20 -18.80
C MET A 346 -24.73 -21.29 -19.37
N ILE A 347 -23.64 -20.86 -20.00
CA ILE A 347 -22.58 -21.76 -20.46
C ILE A 347 -21.82 -22.24 -19.23
N ASP A 348 -21.66 -23.55 -19.11
CA ASP A 348 -20.93 -24.13 -17.98
C ASP A 348 -19.42 -23.93 -18.16
N PHE A 349 -18.86 -23.04 -17.34
CA PHE A 349 -17.43 -22.80 -17.27
C PHE A 349 -16.83 -23.63 -16.14
N SER A 350 -15.58 -24.07 -16.31
CA SER A 350 -14.82 -24.73 -15.23
C SER A 350 -14.87 -23.93 -13.92
N ASP A 351 -15.02 -24.59 -12.76
CA ASP A 351 -15.19 -23.94 -11.45
C ASP A 351 -14.14 -22.85 -11.15
N SER A 352 -12.91 -23.01 -11.64
CA SER A 352 -11.82 -22.02 -11.52
C SER A 352 -12.05 -20.70 -12.27
N LYS A 353 -13.03 -20.63 -13.19
CA LYS A 353 -13.36 -19.47 -14.03
C LYS A 353 -14.78 -18.95 -13.79
N LYS A 354 -15.57 -19.58 -12.93
CA LYS A 354 -16.99 -19.30 -12.71
C LYS A 354 -17.20 -18.30 -11.56
N ASN A 355 -17.21 -17.00 -11.88
CA ASN A 355 -17.68 -15.97 -10.94
C ASN A 355 -19.19 -15.78 -11.10
N ILE A 356 -19.97 -16.60 -10.37
CA ILE A 356 -21.44 -16.60 -10.44
C ILE A 356 -22.06 -15.25 -10.09
N VAL A 357 -21.53 -14.54 -9.08
CA VAL A 357 -22.03 -13.22 -8.64
C VAL A 357 -21.94 -12.22 -9.79
N LYS A 358 -20.79 -12.15 -10.45
CA LYS A 358 -20.57 -11.24 -11.59
C LYS A 358 -21.47 -11.60 -12.77
N TYR A 359 -21.63 -12.88 -13.06
CA TYR A 359 -22.46 -13.36 -14.15
C TYR A 359 -23.93 -12.99 -13.93
N LEU A 360 -24.49 -13.31 -12.76
CA LEU A 360 -25.86 -12.99 -12.37
C LEU A 360 -26.11 -11.48 -12.41
N LYS A 361 -25.20 -10.67 -11.84
CA LYS A 361 -25.29 -9.21 -11.92
C LYS A 361 -25.38 -8.72 -13.35
N THR A 362 -24.42 -9.12 -14.20
CA THR A 362 -24.33 -8.62 -15.59
C THR A 362 -25.58 -9.00 -16.38
N SER A 363 -26.05 -10.23 -16.22
CA SER A 363 -27.27 -10.72 -16.86
C SER A 363 -28.51 -9.92 -16.39
N ALA A 364 -28.61 -9.67 -15.08
CA ALA A 364 -29.72 -8.92 -14.50
C ALA A 364 -29.74 -7.46 -14.97
N GLU A 365 -28.58 -6.79 -15.00
CA GLU A 365 -28.46 -5.41 -15.49
C GLU A 365 -28.83 -5.31 -16.98
N GLN A 366 -28.46 -6.30 -17.79
CA GLN A 366 -28.89 -6.40 -19.19
C GLN A 366 -30.39 -6.61 -19.32
N TYR A 367 -30.99 -7.41 -18.43
CA TYR A 367 -32.43 -7.66 -18.43
C TYR A 367 -33.26 -6.46 -17.94
N VAL A 368 -32.73 -5.65 -17.03
CA VAL A 368 -33.34 -4.37 -16.64
C VAL A 368 -33.29 -3.37 -17.80
N SER A 369 -32.18 -3.32 -18.53
CA SER A 369 -31.98 -2.38 -19.64
C SER A 369 -32.65 -2.79 -20.96
N SER A 370 -33.04 -4.06 -21.12
CA SER A 370 -33.88 -4.49 -22.23
C SER A 370 -35.34 -4.07 -21.99
N THR A 371 -35.75 -2.97 -22.61
CA THR A 371 -37.16 -2.59 -22.73
C THR A 371 -37.91 -3.68 -23.50
N SER A 372 -39.07 -4.09 -22.96
CA SER A 372 -40.07 -4.90 -23.65
C SER A 372 -40.45 -4.20 -24.97
N PHE A 373 -39.99 -4.75 -26.09
CA PHE A 373 -40.70 -4.60 -27.35
C PHE A 373 -41.82 -5.65 -27.31
N ASP A 374 -43.02 -5.20 -26.95
CA ASP A 374 -44.26 -5.88 -27.37
C ASP A 374 -44.42 -5.81 -28.88
#